data_AF-A0AAD4VJS1-F1
#
_entry.id   AF-A0AAD4VJS1-F1
#
_cell.length_a   1.000
_cell.length_b   1.000
_cell.length_c   1.000
_cell.angle_alpha   90.00
_cell.angle_beta   90.00
_cell.angle_gamma   90.00
#
_symmetry.space_group_name_H-M   'P 1'
#
loop_
_entity.id
_entity.type
_entity.pdbx_description
1 polymer ?
#
loop_
_entity_poly.entity_id
_entity_poly.type
_entity_poly.pdbx_seq_one_letter_code
_entity_poly.pdbx_strand_id
1 'polypeptide(L)'
;MAPDITTATTMVPATKAASGPSRAYVTFLAGTGDYVKGVVGLAKGLRKVKSKYPLVVAILPDVPKEHRQILVSQGCIVKEIEPVYPPPNQTQFAMAYYVINYSKLRIWEFVEYSKMIYLDGDIQVFQNIDHLFDYPDGYFYAVMDCFCEKTWSSSPQYKIGYCQQCPDKVQWVP
;
A
#
# COMPACT_ATOMS: atom_id res chain seq x y z
N MET A 1 -18.71 28.76 50.98
CA MET A 1 -17.42 28.78 50.26
C MET A 1 -16.91 27.35 50.22
N ALA A 2 -16.95 26.72 49.05
CA ALA A 2 -16.35 25.41 48.81
C ALA A 2 -14.97 25.62 48.15
N PRO A 3 -13.96 24.77 48.38
CA PRO A 3 -12.66 24.94 47.77
C PRO A 3 -12.66 24.37 46.33
N ASP A 4 -12.08 25.14 45.41
CA ASP A 4 -11.82 24.74 44.02
C ASP A 4 -10.66 23.74 43.97
N ILE A 5 -10.88 22.61 43.29
CA ILE A 5 -9.84 21.61 43.00
C ILE A 5 -9.48 21.74 41.52
N THR A 6 -8.46 22.53 41.22
CA THR A 6 -7.84 22.57 39.89
C THR A 6 -6.98 21.33 39.68
N THR A 7 -7.44 20.43 38.81
CA THR A 7 -6.68 19.24 38.41
C THR A 7 -5.72 19.66 37.29
N ALA A 8 -4.42 19.69 37.58
CA ALA A 8 -3.38 19.94 36.58
C ALA A 8 -3.11 18.64 35.80
N THR A 9 -3.59 18.56 34.56
CA THR A 9 -3.26 17.46 33.64
C THR A 9 -1.82 17.60 33.18
N THR A 10 -0.95 16.73 33.67
CA THR A 10 0.44 16.62 33.22
C THR A 10 0.46 16.00 31.83
N MET A 11 0.79 16.79 30.80
CA MET A 11 1.05 16.26 29.46
C MET A 11 2.38 15.51 29.47
N VAL A 12 2.33 14.19 29.26
CA VAL A 12 3.53 13.39 29.01
C VAL A 12 4.06 13.76 27.63
N PRO A 13 5.34 14.15 27.47
CA PRO A 13 5.89 14.43 26.15
C PRO A 13 5.95 13.12 25.36
N ALA A 14 5.32 13.12 24.18
CA ALA A 14 5.51 12.04 23.22
C ALA A 14 7.00 11.99 22.85
N THR A 15 7.64 10.86 23.11
CA THR A 15 9.01 10.60 22.70
C THR A 15 9.11 10.73 21.19
N LYS A 16 9.89 11.71 20.73
CA LYS A 16 10.26 11.86 19.31
C LYS A 16 11.01 10.59 18.89
N ALA A 17 10.38 9.77 18.05
CA ALA A 17 11.03 8.64 17.41
C ALA A 17 12.19 9.12 16.52
N ALA A 18 13.24 8.30 16.45
CA ALA A 18 14.56 8.63 15.91
C ALA A 18 14.57 9.21 14.48
N SER A 19 15.57 10.07 14.23
CA SER A 19 15.79 10.93 13.07
C SER A 19 16.34 10.24 11.81
N GLY A 20 15.83 9.05 11.48
CA GLY A 20 16.05 8.41 10.17
C GLY A 20 14.81 8.53 9.29
N PRO A 21 14.94 8.54 7.95
CA PRO A 21 13.78 8.45 7.07
C PRO A 21 13.03 7.14 7.32
N SER A 22 11.73 7.25 7.65
CA SER A 22 10.89 6.13 8.07
C SER A 22 10.75 5.09 6.94
N ARG A 23 10.45 3.84 7.25
CA ARG A 23 10.10 2.81 6.25
C ARG A 23 8.65 2.43 6.46
N ALA A 24 7.91 2.16 5.39
CA ALA A 24 6.49 1.83 5.48
C ALA A 24 6.03 0.86 4.41
N TYR A 25 5.02 0.05 4.75
CA TYR A 25 4.15 -0.52 3.73
C TYR A 25 3.22 0.58 3.25
N VAL A 26 2.89 0.57 1.97
CA VAL A 26 1.96 1.54 1.38
C VAL A 26 0.94 0.83 0.50
N THR A 27 -0.30 1.29 0.58
CA THR A 27 -1.40 0.83 -0.27
C THR A 27 -2.21 2.04 -0.74
N PHE A 28 -3.11 1.83 -1.70
CA PHE A 28 -3.92 2.88 -2.30
C PHE A 28 -5.40 2.54 -2.24
N LEU A 29 -6.24 3.52 -1.89
CA LEU A 29 -7.69 3.38 -1.86
C LEU A 29 -8.35 4.57 -2.55
N ALA A 30 -9.28 4.28 -3.45
CA ALA A 30 -10.12 5.28 -4.12
C ALA A 30 -11.57 4.79 -4.15
N GLY A 31 -12.50 5.72 -4.30
CA GLY A 31 -13.90 5.42 -4.43
C GLY A 31 -14.63 5.10 -3.13
N THR A 32 -15.93 4.89 -3.28
CA THR A 32 -16.90 4.70 -2.19
C THR A 32 -17.31 3.25 -1.98
N GLY A 33 -16.73 2.33 -2.76
CA GLY A 33 -17.06 0.91 -2.73
C GLY A 33 -16.35 0.11 -1.63
N ASP A 34 -16.47 -1.21 -1.76
CA ASP A 34 -16.06 -2.17 -0.73
C ASP A 34 -14.55 -2.43 -0.63
N TYR A 35 -13.72 -1.79 -1.45
CA TYR A 35 -12.27 -2.01 -1.48
C TYR A 35 -11.58 -1.69 -0.12
N VAL A 36 -12.21 -0.85 0.71
CA VAL A 36 -11.79 -0.61 2.11
C VAL A 36 -11.70 -1.92 2.92
N LYS A 37 -12.57 -2.91 2.64
CA LYS A 37 -12.57 -4.22 3.33
C LYS A 37 -11.27 -4.97 3.06
N GLY A 38 -10.76 -4.90 1.84
CA GLY A 38 -9.46 -5.47 1.46
C GLY A 38 -8.32 -4.80 2.23
N VAL A 39 -8.28 -3.46 2.24
CA VAL A 39 -7.25 -2.70 2.98
C VAL A 39 -7.28 -3.01 4.49
N VAL A 40 -8.47 -3.19 5.07
CA VAL A 40 -8.62 -3.66 6.45
C VAL A 40 -8.06 -5.08 6.62
N GLY A 41 -8.28 -5.97 5.66
CA GLY A 41 -7.68 -7.31 5.62
C GLY A 41 -6.15 -7.25 5.60
N LEU A 42 -5.57 -6.45 4.71
CA LEU A 42 -4.14 -6.19 4.63
C LEU A 42 -3.56 -5.68 5.95
N ALA A 43 -4.18 -4.66 6.55
CA ALA A 43 -3.77 -4.10 7.84
C ALA A 43 -3.77 -5.15 8.96
N LYS A 44 -4.82 -5.98 9.03
CA LYS A 44 -4.90 -7.10 9.98
C LYS A 44 -3.86 -8.17 9.70
N GLY A 45 -3.57 -8.46 8.42
CA GLY A 45 -2.53 -9.39 8.00
C GLY A 45 -1.15 -8.98 8.50
N LEU A 46 -0.74 -7.75 8.19
CA LEU A 46 0.53 -7.16 8.65
C LEU A 46 0.65 -7.17 10.18
N ARG A 47 -0.44 -6.84 10.89
CA ARG A 47 -0.49 -6.90 12.36
C ARG A 47 -0.34 -8.32 12.89
N LYS A 48 -1.03 -9.29 12.28
CA LYS A 48 -1.00 -10.71 12.68
C LYS A 48 0.41 -11.29 12.55
N VAL A 49 1.14 -10.91 11.50
CA VAL A 49 2.53 -11.33 11.27
C VAL A 49 3.56 -10.45 12.01
N LYS A 50 3.09 -9.53 12.86
CA LYS A 50 3.91 -8.65 13.69
C LYS A 50 4.89 -7.81 12.88
N SER A 51 4.45 -7.27 11.75
CA SER A 51 5.21 -6.25 11.00
C SER A 51 5.65 -5.14 11.94
N LYS A 52 6.92 -4.75 11.87
CA LYS A 52 7.44 -3.60 12.62
C LYS A 52 7.14 -2.26 11.95
N TYR A 53 6.76 -2.27 10.67
CA TYR A 53 6.52 -1.09 9.86
C TYR A 53 5.03 -0.75 9.75
N PRO A 54 4.66 0.54 9.75
CA PRO A 54 3.28 0.97 9.60
C PRO A 54 2.74 0.69 8.19
N LEU A 55 1.42 0.69 8.07
CA LEU A 55 0.71 0.74 6.79
C LEU A 55 0.22 2.16 6.53
N VAL A 56 0.75 2.79 5.49
CA VAL A 56 0.28 4.07 4.95
C VAL A 56 -0.75 3.78 3.86
N VAL A 57 -1.90 4.44 3.95
CA VAL A 57 -2.97 4.34 2.95
C VAL A 57 -3.07 5.67 2.24
N ALA A 58 -2.58 5.72 1.00
CA ALA A 58 -2.84 6.83 0.10
C ALA A 58 -4.31 6.79 -0.31
N ILE A 59 -5.04 7.90 -0.13
CA ILE A 59 -6.46 7.98 -0.48
C ILE A 59 -6.74 9.11 -1.45
N LEU A 60 -7.72 8.91 -2.34
CA LEU A 60 -8.32 10.02 -3.09
C LEU A 60 -9.38 10.76 -2.24
N PRO A 61 -9.73 12.01 -2.59
CA PRO A 61 -10.73 12.79 -1.86
C PRO A 61 -12.12 12.14 -1.83
N ASP A 62 -12.44 11.30 -2.81
CA ASP A 62 -13.72 10.61 -2.94
C ASP A 62 -13.94 9.48 -1.91
N VAL A 63 -12.90 9.06 -1.20
CA VAL A 63 -13.02 8.04 -0.14
C VAL A 63 -13.86 8.58 1.02
N PRO A 64 -14.98 7.93 1.40
CA PRO A 64 -15.88 8.41 2.44
C PRO A 64 -15.20 8.57 3.80
N LYS A 65 -15.63 9.57 4.58
CA LYS A 65 -15.12 9.83 5.94
C LYS A 65 -15.18 8.58 6.84
N GLU A 66 -16.24 7.78 6.72
CA GLU A 66 -16.40 6.54 7.45
C GLU A 66 -15.28 5.53 7.12
N HIS A 67 -14.95 5.35 5.85
CA HIS A 67 -13.85 4.47 5.43
C HIS A 67 -12.52 4.95 6.00
N ARG A 68 -12.27 6.26 5.98
CA ARG A 68 -11.06 6.86 6.58
C ARG A 68 -10.98 6.57 8.08
N GLN A 69 -12.09 6.74 8.80
CA GLN A 69 -12.18 6.45 10.24
C GLN A 69 -11.95 4.97 10.54
N ILE A 70 -12.49 4.06 9.73
CA ILE A 70 -12.24 2.62 9.82
C ILE A 70 -10.74 2.34 9.68
N LEU A 71 -10.08 2.91 8.66
CA LEU A 71 -8.64 2.71 8.44
C LEU A 71 -7.80 3.22 9.61
N VAL A 72 -8.08 4.43 10.12
CA VAL A 72 -7.40 4.96 11.31
C VAL A 72 -7.63 4.07 12.53
N SER A 73 -8.84 3.54 12.73
CA SER A 73 -9.13 2.59 13.81
C SER A 73 -8.36 1.27 13.70
N GLN A 74 -7.93 0.90 12.49
CA GLN A 74 -7.04 -0.24 12.24
C GLN A 74 -5.55 0.10 12.43
N GLY A 75 -5.22 1.33 12.85
CA GLY A 75 -3.84 1.78 13.04
C GLY A 75 -3.13 2.15 11.74
N CYS A 76 -3.87 2.35 10.64
CA CYS A 76 -3.31 2.83 9.39
C CYS A 76 -3.02 4.34 9.47
N ILE A 77 -1.96 4.78 8.80
CA ILE A 77 -1.69 6.19 8.55
C ILE A 77 -2.41 6.56 7.25
N VAL A 78 -3.44 7.40 7.33
CA VAL A 78 -4.20 7.82 6.14
C VAL A 78 -3.62 9.12 5.60
N LYS A 79 -3.24 9.13 4.33
CA LYS A 79 -2.68 10.30 3.62
C LYS A 79 -3.49 10.58 2.37
N GLU A 80 -4.18 11.72 2.35
CA GLU A 80 -4.89 12.17 1.15
C GLU A 80 -3.90 12.63 0.08
N ILE A 81 -4.18 12.29 -1.17
CA ILE A 81 -3.38 12.66 -2.35
C ILE A 81 -4.28 13.26 -3.43
N GLU A 82 -3.70 14.13 -4.24
CA GLU A 82 -4.38 14.75 -5.37
C GLU A 82 -4.50 13.78 -6.56
N PRO A 83 -5.69 13.65 -7.19
CA PRO A 83 -5.84 12.84 -8.38
C PRO A 83 -4.90 13.28 -9.52
N VAL A 84 -4.41 12.31 -10.30
CA VAL A 84 -3.63 12.56 -11.50
C VAL A 84 -4.52 12.41 -12.71
N TYR A 85 -4.87 13.55 -13.33
CA TYR A 85 -5.60 13.58 -14.58
C TYR A 85 -4.63 13.55 -15.77
N PRO A 86 -4.89 12.73 -16.80
CA PRO A 86 -4.11 12.82 -18.02
C PRO A 86 -4.32 14.18 -18.70
N PRO A 87 -3.37 14.64 -19.53
CA PRO A 87 -3.54 15.86 -20.31
C PRO A 87 -4.81 15.80 -21.16
N PRO A 88 -5.44 16.96 -21.46
CA PRO A 88 -6.68 17.01 -22.26
C PRO A 88 -6.52 16.45 -23.68
N ASN A 89 -5.28 16.41 -24.20
CA ASN A 89 -4.99 15.76 -25.47
C ASN A 89 -4.87 14.25 -25.25
N GLN A 90 -5.86 13.50 -25.73
CA GLN A 90 -5.86 12.05 -25.70
C GLN A 90 -4.65 11.54 -26.48
N THR A 91 -3.67 10.96 -25.80
CA THR A 91 -2.58 10.25 -26.47
C THR A 91 -3.03 8.82 -26.75
N GLN A 92 -2.29 8.05 -27.56
CA GLN A 92 -2.59 6.64 -27.79
C GLN A 92 -2.62 5.82 -26.48
N PHE A 93 -1.92 6.28 -25.43
CA PHE A 93 -1.67 5.51 -24.21
C PHE A 93 -2.27 6.14 -22.95
N ALA A 94 -2.56 7.44 -22.94
CA ALA A 94 -3.11 8.15 -21.78
C ALA A 94 -4.62 8.36 -21.94
N MET A 95 -5.41 7.53 -21.25
CA MET A 95 -6.87 7.61 -21.26
C MET A 95 -7.43 8.18 -19.94
N ALA A 96 -8.47 9.00 -20.03
CA ALA A 96 -9.12 9.64 -18.88
C ALA A 96 -9.70 8.65 -17.85
N TYR A 97 -10.13 7.46 -18.27
CA TYR A 97 -10.69 6.48 -17.33
C TYR A 97 -9.63 5.82 -16.43
N TYR A 98 -8.33 5.98 -16.71
CA TYR A 98 -7.23 5.48 -15.89
C TYR A 98 -6.77 6.45 -14.79
N VAL A 99 -7.55 7.50 -14.48
CA VAL A 99 -7.22 8.48 -13.42
C VAL A 99 -6.87 7.80 -12.10
N ILE A 100 -7.59 6.74 -11.72
CA ILE A 100 -7.30 5.97 -10.50
C ILE A 100 -5.90 5.34 -10.58
N ASN A 101 -5.55 4.74 -11.72
CA ASN A 101 -4.25 4.11 -11.96
C ASN A 101 -3.10 5.13 -11.94
N TYR A 102 -3.27 6.29 -12.57
CA TYR A 102 -2.24 7.33 -12.54
C TYR A 102 -2.09 7.92 -11.14
N SER A 103 -3.18 8.07 -10.40
CA SER A 103 -3.15 8.63 -9.04
C SER A 103 -2.35 7.77 -8.08
N LYS A 104 -2.28 6.45 -8.29
CA LYS A 104 -1.39 5.54 -7.55
C LYS A 104 0.08 5.98 -7.62
N LEU A 105 0.49 6.67 -8.69
CA LEU A 105 1.86 7.17 -8.83
C LEU A 105 2.21 8.31 -7.85
N ARG A 106 1.23 8.97 -7.22
CA ARG A 106 1.49 9.97 -6.17
C ARG A 106 2.18 9.40 -4.93
N ILE A 107 2.16 8.07 -4.77
CA ILE A 107 2.89 7.40 -3.70
C ILE A 107 4.39 7.72 -3.75
N TRP A 108 4.97 7.94 -4.93
CA TRP A 108 6.37 8.35 -5.07
C TRP A 108 6.68 9.72 -4.45
N GLU A 109 5.68 10.54 -4.14
CA GLU A 109 5.86 11.83 -3.46
C GLU A 109 5.98 11.69 -1.94
N PHE A 110 5.86 10.48 -1.39
CA PHE A 110 6.00 10.23 0.05
C PHE A 110 7.50 10.18 0.44
N VAL A 111 8.19 11.27 0.19
CA VAL A 111 9.65 11.44 0.37
C VAL A 111 10.09 11.47 1.83
N GLU A 112 9.15 11.49 2.78
CA GLU A 112 9.45 11.29 4.20
C GLU A 112 9.88 9.84 4.53
N TYR A 113 9.65 8.89 3.60
CA TYR A 113 10.07 7.50 3.74
C TYR A 113 11.31 7.18 2.90
N SER A 114 12.30 6.48 3.47
CA SER A 114 13.50 6.05 2.73
C SER A 114 13.24 4.89 1.80
N LYS A 115 12.30 4.03 2.18
CA LYS A 115 11.92 2.85 1.43
C LYS A 115 10.48 2.51 1.73
N MET A 116 9.75 2.19 0.68
CA MET A 116 8.36 1.75 0.76
C MET A 116 8.19 0.41 0.04
N ILE A 117 7.30 -0.42 0.58
CA ILE A 117 6.82 -1.62 -0.11
C ILE A 117 5.35 -1.39 -0.44
N TYR A 118 5.05 -1.34 -1.72
CA TYR A 118 3.68 -1.23 -2.18
C TYR A 118 2.99 -2.60 -2.14
N LEU A 119 1.80 -2.66 -1.55
CA LEU A 119 0.90 -3.82 -1.60
C LEU A 119 -0.49 -3.32 -2.01
N ASP A 120 -1.08 -3.92 -3.04
CA ASP A 120 -2.45 -3.60 -3.44
C ASP A 120 -3.44 -3.90 -2.30
N GLY A 121 -4.56 -3.18 -2.29
CA GLY A 121 -5.58 -3.28 -1.25
C GLY A 121 -6.25 -4.66 -1.17
N ASP A 122 -6.06 -5.52 -2.16
CA ASP A 122 -6.56 -6.89 -2.25
C ASP A 122 -5.50 -7.95 -1.91
N ILE A 123 -4.34 -7.55 -1.36
CA ILE A 123 -3.29 -8.46 -0.89
C ILE A 123 -3.51 -8.89 0.56
N GLN A 124 -3.29 -10.17 0.84
CA GLN A 124 -3.27 -10.74 2.19
C GLN A 124 -1.88 -11.27 2.56
N VAL A 125 -1.37 -10.83 3.72
CA VAL A 125 -0.07 -11.26 4.25
C VAL A 125 -0.26 -12.37 5.28
N PHE A 126 0.41 -13.51 5.08
CA PHE A 126 0.33 -14.69 5.94
C PHE A 126 1.61 -14.95 6.76
N GLN A 127 2.75 -14.40 6.33
CA GLN A 127 4.04 -14.48 7.03
C GLN A 127 4.71 -13.10 7.04
N ASN A 128 5.65 -12.88 7.97
CA ASN A 128 6.33 -11.59 8.06
C ASN A 128 7.28 -11.40 6.86
N ILE A 129 7.10 -10.31 6.14
CA ILE A 129 7.87 -9.96 4.94
C ILE A 129 8.76 -8.72 5.15
N ASP A 130 9.07 -8.35 6.40
CA ASP A 130 9.86 -7.16 6.72
C ASP A 130 11.30 -7.23 6.20
N HIS A 131 11.81 -8.45 5.97
CA HIS A 131 13.13 -8.68 5.37
C HIS A 131 13.26 -8.08 3.96
N LEU A 132 12.14 -7.83 3.26
CA LEU A 132 12.14 -7.17 1.95
C LEU A 132 12.68 -5.73 2.03
N PHE A 133 12.57 -5.06 3.17
CA PHE A 133 13.14 -3.73 3.36
C PHE A 133 14.68 -3.72 3.41
N ASP A 134 15.32 -4.88 3.59
CA ASP A 134 16.76 -5.01 3.72
C ASP A 134 17.46 -5.23 2.36
N TYR A 135 16.69 -5.35 1.27
CA TYR A 135 17.23 -5.38 -0.09
C TYR A 135 17.97 -4.08 -0.44
N PRO A 136 19.05 -4.11 -1.25
CA PRO A 136 19.81 -2.92 -1.60
C PRO A 136 18.96 -1.81 -2.24
N ASP A 137 19.28 -0.55 -1.92
CA ASP A 137 18.66 0.62 -2.53
C ASP A 137 19.09 0.81 -3.99
N GLY A 138 18.39 1.67 -4.74
CA GLY A 138 18.70 1.98 -6.14
C GLY A 138 18.07 1.04 -7.18
N TYR A 139 17.25 0.09 -6.74
CA TYR A 139 16.55 -0.88 -7.59
C TYR A 139 15.03 -0.83 -7.38
N PHE A 140 14.30 -1.22 -8.42
CA PHE A 140 12.86 -1.51 -8.33
C PHE A 140 12.66 -3.02 -8.29
N TYR A 141 12.17 -3.54 -7.17
CA TYR A 141 11.91 -4.97 -6.98
C TYR A 141 10.43 -5.27 -7.16
N ALA A 142 10.12 -6.35 -7.88
CA ALA A 142 8.78 -6.87 -8.05
C ALA A 142 8.82 -8.39 -8.23
N VAL A 143 7.70 -9.04 -7.96
CA VAL A 143 7.49 -10.44 -8.35
C VAL A 143 6.97 -10.51 -9.77
N MET A 144 7.15 -11.67 -10.40
CA MET A 144 6.58 -11.91 -11.71
C MET A 144 5.07 -12.10 -11.63
N ASP A 145 4.40 -11.84 -12.76
CA ASP A 145 2.96 -12.01 -12.88
C ASP A 145 2.55 -13.49 -13.00
N CYS A 146 1.25 -13.79 -12.88
CA CYS A 146 0.73 -15.09 -13.27
C CYS A 146 0.63 -15.20 -14.78
N PHE A 147 1.47 -16.06 -15.34
CA PHE A 147 1.43 -16.42 -16.76
C PHE A 147 0.38 -17.48 -17.08
N CYS A 148 -0.71 -17.55 -16.31
CA CYS A 148 -1.74 -18.55 -16.51
C CYS A 148 -2.77 -18.21 -17.61
N GLU A 149 -2.85 -16.93 -18.01
CA GLU A 149 -3.82 -16.46 -18.98
C GLU A 149 -3.30 -16.42 -20.42
N LYS A 150 -4.19 -16.58 -21.40
CA LYS A 150 -3.85 -16.56 -22.85
C LYS A 150 -3.25 -15.24 -23.31
N THR A 151 -3.51 -14.15 -22.60
CA THR A 151 -2.87 -12.84 -22.82
C THR A 151 -1.34 -12.95 -22.76
N TRP A 152 -0.81 -13.91 -22.00
CA TRP A 152 0.61 -14.19 -21.89
C TRP A 152 1.14 -15.19 -22.93
N SER A 153 0.36 -15.57 -23.94
CA SER A 153 0.73 -16.64 -24.90
C SER A 153 2.04 -16.44 -25.66
N SER A 154 2.51 -15.20 -25.78
CA SER A 154 3.81 -14.87 -26.37
C SER A 154 5.00 -15.10 -25.43
N SER A 155 4.78 -15.17 -24.11
CA SER A 155 5.84 -15.29 -23.11
C SER A 155 6.44 -16.70 -23.06
N PRO A 156 7.75 -16.83 -22.76
CA PRO A 156 8.37 -18.13 -22.50
C PRO A 156 7.65 -18.92 -21.39
N GLN A 157 7.24 -18.24 -20.31
CA GLN A 157 6.57 -18.82 -19.15
C GLN A 157 5.25 -19.48 -19.53
N TYR A 158 4.42 -18.82 -20.34
CA TYR A 158 3.18 -19.42 -20.81
C TYR A 158 3.45 -20.63 -21.71
N LYS A 159 4.44 -20.54 -22.61
CA LYS A 159 4.78 -21.63 -23.54
C LYS A 159 5.25 -22.90 -22.84
N ILE A 160 5.95 -22.77 -21.71
CA ILE A 160 6.34 -23.92 -20.88
C ILE A 160 5.22 -24.38 -19.94
N GLY A 161 4.10 -23.66 -19.87
CA GLY A 161 2.95 -23.98 -19.00
C GLY A 161 3.12 -23.54 -17.55
N TYR A 162 4.01 -22.59 -17.26
CA TYR A 162 4.18 -22.00 -15.93
C TYR A 162 2.94 -21.22 -15.51
N CYS A 163 2.56 -21.37 -14.23
CA CYS A 163 1.45 -20.67 -13.61
C CYS A 163 1.84 -20.33 -12.17
N GLN A 164 1.81 -19.04 -11.80
CA GLN A 164 2.14 -18.59 -10.44
C GLN A 164 1.21 -19.19 -9.38
N GLN A 165 -0.02 -19.57 -9.74
CA GLN A 165 -0.96 -20.24 -8.83
C GLN A 165 -0.62 -21.72 -8.60
N CYS A 166 0.16 -22.32 -9.50
CA CYS A 166 0.63 -23.70 -9.42
C CYS A 166 2.15 -23.73 -9.71
N PRO A 167 2.99 -23.05 -8.91
CA PRO A 167 4.40 -22.83 -9.25
C PRO A 167 5.18 -24.14 -9.35
N ASP A 168 4.73 -25.19 -8.64
CA ASP A 168 5.36 -26.50 -8.65
C ASP A 168 5.04 -27.33 -9.91
N LYS A 169 4.06 -26.92 -10.71
CA LYS A 169 3.63 -27.65 -11.91
C LYS A 169 4.74 -27.69 -12.97
N VAL A 170 5.44 -26.57 -13.13
CA VAL A 170 6.55 -26.43 -14.08
C VAL A 170 7.60 -25.57 -13.42
N GLN A 171 8.76 -26.16 -13.15
CA GLN A 171 9.94 -25.44 -12.70
C GLN A 171 10.62 -24.81 -13.90
N TRP A 172 11.18 -23.62 -13.70
CA TRP A 172 11.89 -22.88 -14.73
C TRP A 172 13.24 -22.44 -14.19
N VAL A 173 14.25 -22.38 -15.06
CA VAL A 173 15.60 -21.97 -14.66
C VAL A 173 15.65 -20.44 -14.60
N PRO A 174 16.18 -19.84 -13.51
CA PRO A 174 16.29 -18.38 -13.37
C PRO A 174 17.09 -17.71 -14.49
#